data_AF-A0A9E2ZIC9-F1
#
_entry.id   AF-A0A9E2ZIC9-F1
#
_cell.length_a   1.000
_cell.length_b   1.000
_cell.length_c   1.000
_cell.angle_alpha   90.00
_cell.angle_beta   90.00
_cell.angle_gamma   90.00
#
_symmetry.space_group_name_H-M   'P 1'
#
loop_
_entity.id
_entity.type
_entity.pdbx_description
1 polymer ?
#
loop_
_entity_poly.entity_id
_entity_poly.type
_entity_poly.pdbx_seq_one_letter_code
_entity_poly.pdbx_strand_id
1 'polypeptide(L)'
;MISSPAAAQQRAPAPAPPGRRRRVLSVAQLARSYGLSALVFLLILGIWEAVSRGGLVAVYILPAPDQVITELYRDWSSVLRSATLVTLEEMFIGFLIAVAVGLGI
;
A
#
# COMPACT_ATOMS: atom_id res chain seq x y z
N MET A 1 14.70 -73.50 26.50
CA MET A 1 15.60 -72.39 26.89
C MET A 1 15.68 -71.41 25.72
N ILE A 2 15.22 -70.18 25.99
CA ILE A 2 15.69 -68.91 25.43
C ILE A 2 15.38 -68.65 23.93
N SER A 3 14.20 -68.09 23.70
CA SER A 3 13.94 -67.16 22.59
C SER A 3 14.69 -65.86 22.87
N SER A 4 15.58 -65.41 21.97
CA SER A 4 16.29 -64.13 22.09
C SER A 4 15.62 -63.06 21.21
N PRO A 5 14.93 -62.05 21.79
CA PRO A 5 14.26 -60.99 21.05
C PRO A 5 15.21 -59.79 20.88
N ALA A 6 16.16 -59.88 19.94
CA ALA A 6 17.17 -58.83 19.73
C ALA A 6 16.88 -57.89 18.54
N ALA A 7 15.70 -57.97 17.90
CA ALA A 7 15.45 -57.22 16.65
C ALA A 7 14.40 -56.09 16.74
N ALA A 8 13.76 -55.87 17.90
CA ALA A 8 12.64 -54.92 18.01
C ALA A 8 12.97 -53.57 18.66
N GLN A 9 14.16 -53.40 19.26
CA GLN A 9 14.45 -52.26 20.13
C GLN A 9 15.24 -51.13 19.44
N GLN A 10 15.09 -50.93 18.12
CA GLN A 10 15.87 -49.87 17.44
C GLN A 10 15.18 -49.25 16.23
N ARG A 11 13.98 -48.70 16.47
CA ARG A 11 13.50 -47.50 15.77
C ARG A 11 12.92 -46.55 16.79
N ALA A 12 13.80 -45.87 17.53
CA ALA A 12 13.37 -44.65 18.21
C ALA A 12 12.91 -43.66 17.14
N PRO A 13 11.71 -43.07 17.24
CA PRO A 13 11.30 -42.03 16.32
C PRO A 13 12.29 -40.87 16.45
N ALA A 14 12.86 -40.43 15.33
CA ALA A 14 13.68 -39.23 15.30
C ALA A 14 12.88 -38.07 15.93
N PRO A 15 13.51 -37.22 16.76
CA PRO A 15 12.81 -36.08 17.35
C PRO A 15 12.23 -35.23 16.22
N ALA A 16 10.89 -35.10 16.20
CA ALA A 16 10.21 -34.25 15.26
C ALA A 16 10.78 -32.82 15.37
N PRO A 17 11.06 -32.13 14.25
CA PRO A 17 11.57 -30.77 14.30
C PRO A 17 10.62 -29.90 15.13
N PRO A 18 11.13 -29.01 16.00
CA PRO A 18 10.29 -28.15 16.82
C PRO A 18 9.35 -27.40 15.88
N GLY A 19 8.06 -27.61 16.10
CA GLY A 19 6.99 -27.07 15.28
C GLY A 19 7.29 -25.62 14.96
N ARG A 20 7.38 -25.34 13.66
CA ARG A 20 7.48 -23.99 13.10
C ARG A 20 6.25 -23.24 13.57
N ARG A 21 6.30 -22.69 14.79
CA ARG A 21 5.29 -21.83 15.37
C ARG A 21 5.12 -20.73 14.35
N ARG A 22 4.09 -20.87 13.51
CA ARG A 22 3.64 -19.85 12.58
C ARG A 22 3.45 -18.63 13.48
N ARG A 23 4.41 -17.71 13.43
CA ARG A 23 4.17 -16.32 13.81
C ARG A 23 3.11 -15.85 12.84
N VAL A 24 1.85 -16.14 13.15
CA VAL A 24 0.76 -15.27 12.77
C VAL A 24 1.10 -13.96 13.44
N LEU A 25 1.85 -13.13 12.71
CA LEU A 25 2.13 -11.76 13.09
C LEU A 25 0.75 -11.13 13.16
N SER A 26 0.24 -11.03 14.39
CA SER A 26 -1.09 -10.51 14.64
C SER A 26 -1.14 -9.11 14.05
N VAL A 27 -2.12 -8.87 13.19
CA VAL A 27 -2.37 -7.54 12.60
C VAL A 27 -2.46 -6.48 13.70
N ALA A 28 -2.93 -6.89 14.89
CA ALA A 28 -2.95 -6.10 16.11
C ALA A 28 -1.56 -5.66 16.63
N GLN A 29 -0.51 -6.49 16.51
CA GLN A 29 0.85 -6.08 16.88
C GLN A 29 1.44 -5.06 15.89
N LEU A 30 1.16 -5.21 14.59
CA LEU A 30 1.53 -4.20 13.60
C LEU A 30 0.76 -2.89 13.85
N ALA A 31 -0.55 -2.96 14.09
CA ALA A 31 -1.37 -1.80 14.41
C ALA A 31 -0.84 -1.05 15.65
N ARG A 32 -0.34 -1.77 16.66
CA ARG A 32 0.25 -1.17 17.87
C ARG A 32 1.61 -0.51 17.62
N SER A 33 2.44 -1.06 16.71
CA SER A 33 3.70 -0.40 16.31
C SER A 33 3.48 0.84 15.45
N TYR A 34 2.43 0.86 14.62
CA TYR A 34 2.07 2.01 13.79
C TYR A 34 1.16 3.03 14.50
N GLY A 35 0.76 2.79 15.74
CA GLY A 35 -0.19 3.63 16.46
C GLY A 35 0.27 5.10 16.59
N LEU A 36 1.56 5.33 16.82
CA LEU A 36 2.11 6.69 16.89
C LEU A 36 2.14 7.36 15.50
N SER A 37 2.53 6.63 14.46
CA SER A 37 2.54 7.16 13.09
C SER A 37 1.13 7.49 12.59
N ALA A 38 0.15 6.62 12.87
CA ALA A 38 -1.24 6.85 12.53
C ALA A 38 -1.82 8.05 13.31
N LEU A 39 -1.49 8.18 14.59
CA LEU A 39 -1.90 9.33 15.41
C LEU A 39 -1.34 10.64 14.85
N VAL A 40 -0.06 10.69 14.52
CA VAL A 40 0.58 11.86 13.91
C VAL A 40 -0.09 12.20 12.58
N PHE A 41 -0.34 11.20 11.73
CA PHE A 41 -1.03 11.39 10.46
C PHE A 41 -2.43 11.99 10.64
N LEU A 42 -3.23 11.44 11.56
CA LEU A 42 -4.56 11.96 11.87
C LEU A 42 -4.50 13.38 12.45
N LEU A 43 -3.49 13.68 13.26
CA LEU A 43 -3.31 15.00 13.84
C LEU A 43 -2.94 16.03 12.76
N ILE A 44 -2.09 15.66 11.80
CA ILE A 44 -1.79 16.49 10.62
C ILE A 44 -3.06 16.75 9.80
N LEU A 45 -3.86 15.71 9.53
CA LEU A 45 -5.13 15.86 8.83
C LEU A 45 -6.11 16.78 9.58
N GLY A 46 -6.19 16.65 10.90
CA GLY A 46 -7.02 17.50 11.74
C GLY A 46 -6.57 18.96 11.75
N ILE A 47 -5.26 19.22 11.83
CA ILE A 47 -4.70 20.58 11.70
C ILE A 47 -5.03 21.13 10.32
N TRP A 48 -4.82 20.36 9.26
CA TRP A 48 -5.14 20.79 7.90
C TRP A 48 -6.61 21.15 7.76
N GLU A 49 -7.52 20.29 8.21
CA GLU A 49 -8.95 20.57 8.17
C GLU A 49 -9.33 21.81 9.00
N ALA A 50 -8.73 21.98 10.19
CA ALA A 50 -8.97 23.15 11.02
C ALA A 50 -8.47 24.44 10.37
N VAL A 51 -7.31 24.42 9.71
CA VAL A 51 -6.75 25.58 8.98
C VAL A 51 -7.60 25.90 7.75
N SER A 52 -7.99 24.88 6.98
CA SER A 52 -8.84 25.05 5.80
C SER A 52 -10.24 25.58 6.14
N ARG A 53 -10.85 25.12 7.24
CA ARG A 53 -12.18 25.59 7.69
C ARG A 53 -12.13 26.89 8.48
N GLY A 54 -11.00 27.18 9.14
CA GLY A 54 -10.80 28.37 9.96
C GLY A 54 -10.67 29.68 9.17
N GLY A 55 -10.60 29.62 7.84
CA GLY A 55 -10.57 30.82 6.97
C GLY A 55 -9.25 31.60 7.02
N LEU A 56 -8.18 31.03 7.62
CA LEU A 56 -6.86 31.65 7.63
C LEU A 56 -6.20 31.68 6.23
N VAL A 57 -6.64 30.79 5.32
CA VAL A 57 -6.16 30.68 3.94
C VAL A 57 -7.39 30.67 3.02
N ALA A 58 -7.30 31.33 1.87
CA ALA A 58 -8.38 31.32 0.90
C ALA A 58 -8.74 29.86 0.52
N VAL A 59 -10.02 29.50 0.61
CA VAL A 59 -10.53 28.13 0.41
C VAL A 59 -10.13 27.53 -0.96
N TYR A 60 -9.93 28.38 -1.96
CA TYR A 60 -9.41 28.00 -3.28
C TYR A 60 -7.94 27.50 -3.24
N ILE A 61 -7.11 28.02 -2.33
CA ILE A 61 -5.69 27.65 -2.22
C ILE A 61 -5.53 26.36 -1.41
N LEU A 62 -6.33 26.20 -0.35
CA LEU A 62 -6.23 25.04 0.54
C LEU A 62 -7.63 24.53 0.94
N PRO A 63 -8.33 23.84 0.03
CA PRO A 63 -9.63 23.24 0.34
C PRO A 63 -9.48 22.17 1.43
N ALA A 64 -10.57 21.94 2.17
CA ALA A 64 -10.59 20.92 3.22
C ALA A 64 -10.37 19.52 2.61
N PRO A 65 -9.72 18.58 3.33
CA PRO A 65 -9.42 17.25 2.82
C PRO A 65 -10.66 16.49 2.32
N ASP A 66 -11.80 16.65 2.97
CA ASP A 66 -13.08 16.07 2.55
C ASP A 66 -13.55 16.60 1.18
N GLN A 67 -13.36 17.90 0.94
CA GLN A 67 -13.67 18.52 -0.36
C GLN A 67 -12.70 18.03 -1.44
N VAL A 68 -11.41 17.90 -1.13
CA VAL A 68 -10.42 17.33 -2.07
C VAL A 68 -10.85 15.94 -2.50
N ILE A 69 -11.23 15.07 -1.56
CA ILE A 69 -11.65 13.69 -1.86
C ILE A 69 -12.95 13.67 -2.68
N THR A 70 -13.91 14.52 -2.31
CA THR A 70 -15.21 14.59 -2.99
C THR A 70 -15.06 15.12 -4.42
N GLU A 71 -14.30 16.20 -4.60
CA GLU A 71 -14.04 16.78 -5.93
C GLU A 71 -13.21 15.81 -6.78
N LEU A 72 -12.20 15.17 -6.17
CA LEU A 72 -11.41 14.15 -6.86
C LEU A 72 -12.29 13.01 -7.38
N TYR A 73 -13.20 12.48 -6.56
CA TYR A 73 -14.08 11.38 -6.96
C TYR A 73 -15.13 11.81 -8.00
N ARG A 74 -15.65 13.03 -7.86
CA ARG A 74 -16.65 13.60 -8.76
C ARG A 74 -16.06 13.88 -10.14
N ASP A 75 -14.91 14.53 -10.19
CA ASP A 75 -14.25 14.93 -11.44
C ASP A 75 -13.40 13.82 -12.05
N TRP A 76 -13.15 12.73 -11.30
CA TRP A 76 -12.45 11.53 -11.80
C TRP A 76 -13.04 11.04 -13.12
N SER A 77 -14.37 10.98 -13.18
CA SER A 77 -15.10 10.37 -14.28
C SER A 77 -15.26 11.28 -15.51
N SER A 78 -15.34 12.60 -15.32
CA SER A 78 -15.66 13.55 -16.39
C SER A 78 -14.43 14.26 -16.96
N VAL A 79 -13.49 14.68 -16.11
CA VAL A 79 -12.36 15.54 -16.50
C VAL A 79 -11.02 14.83 -16.34
N LEU A 80 -10.75 14.18 -15.21
CA LEU A 80 -9.43 13.58 -14.99
C LEU A 80 -9.18 12.39 -15.92
N ARG A 81 -10.19 11.57 -16.20
CA ARG A 81 -10.04 10.44 -17.12
C ARG A 81 -9.71 10.89 -18.55
N SER A 82 -10.39 11.90 -19.06
CA SER A 82 -10.13 12.44 -20.40
C SER A 82 -8.78 13.14 -20.46
N ALA A 83 -8.46 13.99 -19.48
CA ALA A 83 -7.18 14.70 -19.43
C ALA A 83 -5.98 13.75 -19.28
N THR A 84 -6.09 12.72 -18.44
CA THR A 84 -5.02 11.72 -18.27
C THR A 84 -4.82 10.91 -19.54
N LEU A 85 -5.89 10.53 -20.24
CA LEU A 85 -5.80 9.79 -21.50
C LEU A 85 -5.20 10.66 -22.61
N VAL A 86 -5.59 11.93 -22.72
CA VAL A 86 -5.02 12.87 -23.70
C VAL A 86 -3.53 13.08 -23.43
N THR A 87 -3.14 13.33 -22.18
CA THR A 87 -1.72 13.52 -21.83
C THR A 87 -0.90 12.27 -22.13
N LEU A 88 -1.48 11.09 -21.86
CA LEU A 88 -0.84 9.81 -22.16
C LEU A 88 -0.67 9.61 -23.67
N GLU A 89 -1.70 9.92 -24.45
CA GLU A 89 -1.68 9.86 -25.92
C GLU A 89 -0.61 10.81 -26.48
N GLU A 90 -0.56 12.05 -26.02
CA GLU A 90 0.47 13.03 -26.38
C GLU A 90 1.87 12.51 -26.05
N MET A 91 2.06 11.90 -24.88
CA MET A 91 3.32 11.25 -24.49
C MET A 91 3.69 10.12 -25.45
N PHE A 92 2.75 9.25 -25.81
CA PHE A 92 2.99 8.14 -26.72
C PHE A 92 3.31 8.62 -28.14
N ILE A 93 2.61 9.63 -28.64
CA ILE A 93 2.88 10.22 -29.96
C ILE A 93 4.28 10.84 -29.97
N GLY A 94 4.62 11.66 -28.97
CA GLY A 94 5.95 12.23 -28.84
C GLY A 94 7.05 11.17 -28.74
N PHE A 95 6.80 10.10 -27.99
CA PHE A 95 7.71 8.96 -27.89
C PHE A 95 7.90 8.23 -29.23
N LEU A 96 6.82 7.95 -29.97
CA LEU A 96 6.89 7.31 -31.28
C LEU A 96 7.66 8.16 -32.30
N ILE A 97 7.44 9.48 -32.31
CA ILE A 97 8.20 10.41 -33.13
C ILE A 97 9.68 10.36 -32.76
N ALA A 98 10.01 10.41 -31.47
CA ALA A 98 11.39 10.33 -31.01
C ALA A 98 12.07 9.00 -31.39
N VAL A 99 11.35 7.88 -31.30
CA VAL A 99 11.83 6.57 -31.75
C VAL A 99 12.05 6.56 -33.27
N ALA A 100 11.11 7.09 -34.05
CA ALA A 100 11.25 7.14 -35.50
C ALA A 100 12.48 7.94 -35.94
N VAL A 101 12.60 9.17 -35.43
CA VAL A 101 13.75 10.04 -35.69
C VAL A 101 15.05 9.41 -35.18
N GLY A 102 15.03 8.81 -33.99
CA GLY A 102 16.20 8.17 -33.39
C GLY A 102 16.67 6.92 -34.14
N LEU A 103 15.74 6.16 -34.74
CA LEU A 103 16.04 5.03 -35.61
C LEU A 103 16.38 5.45 -37.05
N GLY A 104 16.19 6.73 -37.39
CA GLY A 104 16.47 7.28 -38.72
C GLY A 104 15.48 6.85 -39.80
N ILE A 105 14.25 6.50 -39.41
CA ILE A 105 13.10 6.31 -40.32
C ILE A 105 12.37 7.62 -40.58
#